data_AF-K2EF48-F1
#
_entry.id   AF-K2EF48-F1
#
_cell.length_a   1.000
_cell.length_b   1.000
_cell.length_c   1.000
_cell.angle_alpha   90.00
_cell.angle_beta   90.00
_cell.angle_gamma   90.00
#
_symmetry.space_group_name_H-M   'P 1'
#
loop_
_entity.id
_entity.type
_entity.pdbx_description
1 polymer ?
#
loop_
_entity_poly.entity_id
_entity_poly.type
_entity_poly.pdbx_seq_one_letter_code
_entity_poly.pdbx_strand_id
1 'polypeptide(L)'
;MTAAAIDHPFHLRSPAYYAPDDGNSQDVRKHSLVTRAFYAVLPFIALHKPFGRIITLTMDSTRTVSSFSQLLEKKKDGKAALKTIIAIAALAGTIFMHPLGLCIATLYDLISNLPEATTQLQAGDLQGLILTFQHGLYLGTILIGSVEIIAISLLLSMTIEIYRSRKEFQQGYLLEGISHLLMSIVRLGQSIPYMARAAEQNNLRSQQLFKSLETTAAKVRDRAALFFYSSARSLVTPLWKSTSVWLKTISDCKNPFFSTSQKISSVAKSTLLSCALLPLTFSGLALGQVLHFTAFNLATTPYIHLTGDAEVQNPSDKKFSMFQLNCCLTAGDFARLFGGLDLSDEQRVEEIAKMIRANNPDIACLQEVSDLEDALSLYRKLSPEFAEFYLNIGATPFILQNNSGLFVASKQAITNPQFHSFADIQGTESMVNKGYFSFSTPVANFINTHLSPSSDDLHPTDPEIQTRAEEQARILVTAQDQFSNNSKPVFVSGDCNTNQGLLFDQCTDRSAPNPEAVCEADYLVDRN
;
A
#
# COMPACT_ATOMS: atom_id res chain seq x y z
N MET A 1 22.15 57.21 14.66
CA MET A 1 22.71 56.71 15.94
C MET A 1 21.54 56.53 16.88
N THR A 2 21.07 55.35 17.27
CA THR A 2 21.51 53.96 17.11
C THR A 2 20.22 53.14 17.22
N ALA A 3 19.87 52.42 16.16
CA ALA A 3 18.84 51.39 16.20
C ALA A 3 19.38 50.27 17.08
N ALA A 4 18.79 50.09 18.26
CA ALA A 4 19.01 48.91 19.07
C ALA A 4 18.26 47.75 18.40
N ALA A 5 19.02 46.90 17.73
CA ALA A 5 18.57 45.58 17.33
C ALA A 5 18.21 44.81 18.61
N ILE A 6 16.92 44.59 18.81
CA ILE A 6 16.43 43.65 19.82
C ILE A 6 16.33 42.30 19.10
N ASP A 7 17.40 41.51 19.24
CA ASP A 7 17.39 40.08 18.95
C ASP A 7 16.48 39.38 19.97
N HIS A 8 15.30 38.95 19.53
CA HIS A 8 14.46 38.00 20.26
C HIS A 8 14.23 36.75 19.41
N PRO A 9 15.01 35.67 19.61
CA PRO A 9 14.70 34.38 19.05
C PRO A 9 13.81 33.63 20.06
N PHE A 10 12.49 33.78 19.95
CA PHE A 10 11.56 32.86 20.60
C PHE A 10 10.98 31.94 19.53
N HIS A 11 11.72 30.87 19.25
CA HIS A 11 11.20 29.72 18.54
C HIS A 11 10.31 28.92 19.50
N LEU A 12 9.06 28.68 19.09
CA LEU A 12 8.24 27.57 19.58
C LEU A 12 9.13 26.34 19.70
N ARG A 13 9.23 25.78 20.91
CA ARG A 13 9.87 24.48 21.10
C ARG A 13 9.05 23.46 20.32
N SER A 14 9.51 23.13 19.11
CA SER A 14 9.34 21.82 18.53
C SER A 14 9.57 20.76 19.63
N PRO A 15 8.98 19.55 19.55
CA PRO A 15 9.33 18.47 20.49
C PRO A 15 10.85 18.46 20.68
N ALA A 16 11.34 18.29 21.92
CA ALA A 16 12.72 18.61 22.35
C ALA A 16 13.85 18.16 21.40
N TYR A 17 13.55 17.22 20.51
CA TYR A 17 14.27 16.85 19.29
C TYR A 17 14.65 17.97 18.29
N TYR A 18 13.84 19.02 18.08
CA TYR A 18 14.18 20.13 17.16
C TYR A 18 14.34 21.49 17.85
N ALA A 19 14.42 21.53 19.18
CA ALA A 19 14.82 22.76 19.84
C ALA A 19 16.31 22.98 19.50
N PRO A 20 16.68 24.06 18.78
CA PRO A 20 18.09 24.41 18.65
C PRO A 20 18.58 24.71 20.06
N ASP A 21 19.53 23.90 20.54
CA ASP A 21 20.25 24.19 21.77
C ASP A 21 20.86 25.58 21.62
N ASP A 22 20.53 26.42 22.59
CA ASP A 22 20.76 27.84 22.74
C ASP A 22 21.96 28.36 21.92
N GLY A 23 21.70 28.78 20.68
CA GLY A 23 22.68 29.51 19.83
C GLY A 23 23.60 28.68 18.95
N ASN A 24 23.49 27.34 18.90
CA ASN A 24 24.24 26.51 17.95
C ASN A 24 23.30 25.76 17.00
N SER A 25 22.75 26.47 16.01
CA SER A 25 21.83 25.94 14.99
C SER A 25 22.44 24.87 14.05
N GLN A 26 23.61 24.32 14.37
CA GLN A 26 24.25 23.22 13.62
C GLN A 26 23.92 21.82 14.17
N ASP A 27 23.24 21.69 15.31
CA ASP A 27 23.23 20.41 16.05
C ASP A 27 22.07 19.44 15.77
N VAL A 28 21.05 19.80 15.00
CA VAL A 28 19.96 18.86 14.65
C VAL A 28 20.48 17.67 13.82
N ARG A 29 21.66 17.78 13.20
CA ARG A 29 22.35 16.65 12.55
C ARG A 29 22.89 15.59 13.51
N LYS A 30 22.88 15.81 14.84
CA LYS A 30 23.43 14.86 15.81
C LYS A 30 22.61 13.59 15.98
N HIS A 31 21.33 13.59 15.63
CA HIS A 31 20.51 12.39 15.75
C HIS A 31 20.80 11.41 14.61
N SER A 32 20.91 10.13 14.98
CA SER A 32 21.08 9.06 14.00
C SER A 32 19.93 9.04 13.00
N LEU A 33 20.21 8.68 11.74
CA LEU A 33 19.19 8.52 10.70
C LEU A 33 18.06 7.56 11.13
N VAL A 34 18.40 6.52 11.90
CA VAL A 34 17.44 5.55 12.44
C VAL A 34 16.44 6.23 13.38
N THR A 35 16.92 7.09 14.27
CA THR A 35 16.05 7.84 15.19
C THR A 35 15.12 8.78 14.43
N ARG A 36 15.64 9.49 13.42
CA ARG A 36 14.85 10.36 12.54
C ARG A 36 13.77 9.59 11.79
N ALA A 37 14.14 8.44 11.20
CA ALA A 37 13.23 7.55 10.50
C ALA A 37 12.14 7.01 11.42
N PHE A 38 12.48 6.61 12.64
CA PHE A 38 11.50 6.16 13.64
C PHE A 38 10.47 7.25 13.93
N TYR A 39 10.90 8.49 14.20
CA TYR A 39 9.97 9.59 14.48
C TYR A 39 9.14 10.01 13.27
N ALA A 40 9.73 9.99 12.07
CA ALA A 40 9.01 10.24 10.83
C ALA A 40 7.90 9.21 10.58
N VAL A 41 8.10 7.96 11.01
CA VAL A 41 7.15 6.85 10.82
C VAL A 41 6.12 6.74 11.96
N LEU A 42 6.47 7.14 13.17
CA LEU A 42 5.64 6.98 14.37
C LEU A 42 4.18 7.46 14.21
N PRO A 43 3.90 8.62 13.58
CA PRO A 43 2.52 9.06 13.32
C PRO A 43 1.69 8.06 12.51
N PHE A 44 2.30 7.36 11.56
CA PHE A 44 1.61 6.36 10.72
C PHE A 44 1.30 5.10 11.52
N ILE A 45 2.25 4.62 12.33
CA ILE A 45 2.04 3.50 13.24
C ILE A 45 0.88 3.79 14.20
N ALA A 46 0.79 5.03 14.70
CA ALA A 46 -0.26 5.45 15.63
C ALA A 46 -1.69 5.40 15.03
N LEU A 47 -1.83 5.40 13.71
CA LEU A 47 -3.15 5.31 13.05
C LEU A 47 -3.78 3.91 13.15
N HIS A 48 -2.97 2.88 13.43
CA HIS A 48 -3.43 1.50 13.42
C HIS A 48 -3.72 0.97 14.83
N LYS A 49 -4.83 0.25 14.99
CA LYS A 49 -5.10 -0.54 16.20
C LYS A 49 -4.33 -1.86 16.10
N PRO A 50 -3.68 -2.34 17.18
CA PRO A 50 -3.70 -1.81 18.55
C PRO A 50 -2.62 -0.74 18.85
N PHE A 51 -1.70 -0.48 17.92
CA PHE A 51 -0.51 0.36 18.14
C PHE A 51 -0.83 1.78 18.61
N GLY A 52 -1.88 2.41 18.08
CA GLY A 52 -2.33 3.73 18.53
C GLY A 52 -2.61 3.78 20.04
N ARG A 53 -3.24 2.73 20.60
CA ARG A 53 -3.49 2.65 22.04
C ARG A 53 -2.21 2.51 22.84
N ILE A 54 -1.26 1.71 22.34
CA ILE A 54 0.04 1.50 22.99
C ILE A 54 0.81 2.83 23.01
N ILE A 55 0.87 3.54 21.89
CA ILE A 55 1.56 4.83 21.77
C ILE A 55 0.92 5.87 22.71
N THR A 56 -0.41 5.99 22.73
CA THR A 56 -1.12 6.87 23.67
C THR A 56 -0.77 6.53 25.13
N LEU A 57 -0.79 5.24 25.48
CA LEU A 57 -0.45 4.79 26.83
C LEU A 57 1.00 5.15 27.20
N THR A 58 1.95 4.95 26.28
CA THR A 58 3.35 5.35 26.48
C THR A 58 3.47 6.86 26.66
N MET A 59 2.81 7.67 25.82
CA MET A 59 2.83 9.13 25.93
C MET A 59 2.26 9.63 27.25
N ASP A 60 1.12 9.09 27.70
CA ASP A 60 0.49 9.46 28.97
C ASP A 60 1.34 9.02 30.17
N SER A 61 2.03 7.88 30.06
CA SER A 61 2.98 7.41 31.08
C SER A 61 4.17 8.36 31.19
N THR A 62 4.78 8.74 30.07
CA THR A 62 5.89 9.70 30.03
C THR A 62 5.46 11.06 30.56
N ARG A 63 4.26 11.55 30.20
CA ARG A 63 3.68 12.80 30.69
C ARG A 63 3.49 12.77 32.21
N THR A 64 2.99 11.66 32.74
CA THR A 64 2.81 11.45 34.19
C THR A 64 4.15 11.50 34.92
N VAL A 65 5.14 10.76 34.45
CA VAL A 65 6.49 10.74 35.06
C VAL A 65 7.13 12.13 35.00
N SER A 66 7.07 12.81 33.85
CA SER A 66 7.62 14.15 33.69
C SER A 66 6.93 15.18 34.59
N SER A 67 5.61 15.16 34.69
CA SER A 67 4.85 16.08 35.55
C SER A 67 5.11 15.80 37.03
N PHE A 68 5.25 14.53 37.41
CA PHE A 68 5.64 14.14 38.76
C PHE A 68 7.05 14.62 39.13
N SER A 69 8.03 14.50 38.23
CA SER A 69 9.38 15.04 38.44
C SER A 69 9.36 16.55 38.68
N GLN A 70 8.63 17.30 37.85
CA GLN A 70 8.50 18.76 38.01
C GLN A 70 7.84 19.16 39.35
N LEU A 71 6.89 18.37 39.82
CA LEU A 71 6.26 18.56 41.13
C LEU A 71 7.25 18.35 42.29
N LEU A 72 8.12 17.35 42.18
CA LEU A 72 9.16 17.07 43.19
C LEU A 72 10.20 18.20 43.26
N GLU A 73 10.58 18.77 42.11
CA GLU A 73 11.53 19.88 42.03
C GLU A 73 10.93 21.19 42.56
N LYS A 74 9.67 21.49 42.22
CA LYS A 74 8.99 22.74 42.57
C LYS A 74 8.06 22.58 43.77
N LYS A 75 8.66 22.36 44.95
CA LYS A 75 7.89 22.25 46.20
C LYS A 75 6.97 23.46 46.38
N LYS A 76 5.66 23.21 46.46
CA LYS A 76 4.54 24.18 46.63
C LYS A 76 4.02 24.90 45.37
N ASP A 77 4.35 24.46 44.15
CA ASP A 77 3.69 24.99 42.95
C ASP A 77 2.34 24.29 42.70
N GLY A 78 1.24 24.98 43.00
CA GLY A 78 -0.11 24.47 42.76
C GLY A 78 -0.41 24.14 41.30
N LYS A 79 0.26 24.81 40.34
CA LYS A 79 0.12 24.50 38.90
C LYS A 79 0.78 23.16 38.57
N ALA A 80 1.96 22.90 39.12
CA ALA A 80 2.64 21.62 38.95
C ALA A 80 1.78 20.47 39.52
N ALA A 81 1.19 20.66 40.70
CA ALA A 81 0.31 19.67 41.31
C ALA A 81 -0.92 19.37 40.44
N LEU A 82 -1.59 20.41 39.94
CA LEU A 82 -2.73 20.25 39.04
C LEU A 82 -2.35 19.50 37.75
N LYS A 83 -1.20 19.84 37.15
CA LYS A 83 -0.72 19.15 35.94
C LYS A 83 -0.48 17.67 36.18
N THR A 84 0.15 17.31 37.30
CA THR A 84 0.37 15.92 37.69
C THR A 84 -0.95 15.17 37.88
N ILE A 85 -1.95 15.78 38.55
CA ILE A 85 -3.27 15.17 38.74
C ILE A 85 -3.95 14.88 37.40
N ILE A 86 -3.96 15.86 36.49
CA ILE A 86 -4.59 15.68 35.18
C ILE A 86 -3.84 14.63 34.34
N ALA A 87 -2.51 14.59 34.39
CA ALA A 87 -1.72 13.58 33.70
C ALA A 87 -2.01 12.15 34.22
N ILE A 88 -2.10 11.98 35.54
CA ILE A 88 -2.49 10.70 36.17
C ILE A 88 -3.92 10.32 35.75
N ALA A 89 -4.85 11.27 35.75
CA ALA A 89 -6.23 11.04 35.33
C ALA A 89 -6.32 10.65 33.84
N ALA A 90 -5.53 11.28 32.97
CA ALA A 90 -5.43 10.91 31.56
C ALA A 90 -4.91 9.48 31.40
N LEU A 91 -3.82 9.13 32.09
CA LEU A 91 -3.25 7.78 32.07
C LEU A 91 -4.25 6.72 32.56
N ALA A 92 -4.90 6.97 33.69
CA ALA A 92 -5.94 6.08 34.21
C ALA A 92 -7.10 5.95 33.22
N GLY A 93 -7.54 7.07 32.65
CA GLY A 93 -8.53 7.09 31.57
C GLY A 93 -8.10 6.23 30.38
N THR A 94 -6.85 6.35 29.92
CA THR A 94 -6.33 5.57 28.78
C THR A 94 -6.30 4.06 29.07
N ILE A 95 -6.05 3.66 30.31
CA ILE A 95 -6.07 2.26 30.77
C ILE A 95 -7.51 1.71 30.76
N PHE A 96 -8.44 2.39 31.45
CA PHE A 96 -9.80 1.87 31.69
C PHE A 96 -10.79 2.18 30.57
N MET A 97 -10.71 3.35 29.96
CA MET A 97 -11.61 3.86 28.93
C MET A 97 -10.85 4.76 27.95
N HIS A 98 -10.15 4.17 26.97
CA HIS A 98 -9.27 4.90 26.05
C HIS A 98 -9.82 6.25 25.50
N PRO A 99 -11.10 6.36 25.06
CA PRO A 99 -11.65 7.65 24.62
C PRO A 99 -11.68 8.73 25.72
N LEU A 100 -11.97 8.34 26.97
CA LEU A 100 -11.95 9.25 28.12
C LEU A 100 -10.53 9.72 28.43
N GLY A 101 -9.54 8.82 28.36
CA GLY A 101 -8.12 9.18 28.46
C GLY A 101 -7.70 10.23 27.45
N LEU A 102 -8.06 10.02 26.16
CA LEU A 102 -7.82 10.99 25.09
C LEU A 102 -8.50 12.34 25.32
N CYS A 103 -9.75 12.36 25.82
CA CYS A 103 -10.43 13.60 26.20
C CYS A 103 -9.64 14.39 27.25
N ILE A 104 -9.24 13.72 28.33
CA ILE A 104 -8.54 14.36 29.45
C ILE A 104 -7.16 14.84 29.00
N ALA A 105 -6.44 14.04 28.22
CA ALA A 105 -5.15 14.42 27.63
C ALA A 105 -5.27 15.63 26.70
N THR A 106 -6.29 15.68 25.84
CA THR A 106 -6.52 16.80 24.92
C THR A 106 -6.90 18.07 25.69
N LEU A 107 -7.74 17.95 26.72
CA LEU A 107 -8.11 19.05 27.59
C LEU A 107 -6.90 19.59 28.35
N TYR A 108 -6.02 18.70 28.82
CA TYR A 108 -4.75 19.07 29.44
C TYR A 108 -3.86 19.88 28.50
N ASP A 109 -3.69 19.41 27.26
CA ASP A 109 -2.87 20.09 26.26
C ASP A 109 -3.47 21.45 25.88
N LEU A 110 -4.81 21.55 25.80
CA LEU A 110 -5.50 22.82 25.55
C LEU A 110 -5.26 23.84 26.68
N ILE A 111 -5.47 23.44 27.94
CA ILE A 111 -5.27 24.31 29.11
C ILE A 111 -3.79 24.73 29.24
N SER A 112 -2.87 23.81 28.96
CA SER A 112 -1.44 24.06 29.08
C SER A 112 -0.91 24.98 27.98
N ASN A 113 -1.43 24.87 26.76
CA ASN A 113 -0.94 25.64 25.61
C ASN A 113 -1.63 27.00 25.46
N LEU A 114 -2.83 27.19 26.04
CA LEU A 114 -3.59 28.43 25.88
C LEU A 114 -2.81 29.71 26.32
N PRO A 115 -2.11 29.74 27.47
CA PRO A 115 -1.35 30.94 27.88
C PRO A 115 -0.16 31.24 26.96
N GLU A 116 0.47 30.21 26.40
CA GLU A 116 1.57 30.38 25.46
C GLU A 116 1.05 30.88 24.12
N ALA A 117 -0.07 30.32 23.65
CA ALA A 117 -0.74 30.77 22.43
C ALA A 117 -1.19 32.23 22.51
N THR A 118 -1.69 32.70 23.67
CA THR A 118 -2.05 34.13 23.84
C THR A 118 -0.83 35.03 23.80
N THR A 119 0.29 34.59 24.38
CA THR A 119 1.55 35.34 24.35
C THR A 119 2.13 35.41 22.93
N GLN A 120 2.08 34.30 22.17
CA GLN A 120 2.50 34.24 20.77
C GLN A 120 1.64 35.10 19.86
N LEU A 121 0.32 35.11 20.09
CA LEU A 121 -0.60 35.97 19.36
C LEU A 121 -0.27 37.47 19.56
N GLN A 122 0.09 37.87 20.78
CA GLN A 122 0.53 39.23 21.07
C GLN A 122 1.85 39.58 20.34
N ALA A 123 2.70 38.59 20.10
CA ALA A 123 3.91 38.73 19.30
C ALA A 123 3.68 38.63 17.77
N GLY A 124 2.44 38.43 17.32
CA GLY A 124 2.09 38.29 15.91
C GLY A 124 2.31 36.87 15.34
N ASP A 125 2.64 35.89 16.17
CA ASP A 125 2.76 34.49 15.76
C ASP A 125 1.41 33.76 15.92
N LEU A 126 0.79 33.43 14.79
CA LEU A 126 -0.51 32.74 14.74
C LEU A 126 -0.39 31.23 14.98
N GLN A 127 0.81 30.65 15.01
CA GLN A 127 1.01 29.20 15.03
C GLN A 127 0.45 28.56 16.31
N GLY A 128 0.72 29.14 17.49
CA GLY A 128 0.20 28.64 18.76
C GLY A 128 -1.32 28.69 18.85
N LEU A 129 -1.93 29.74 18.28
CA LEU A 129 -3.38 29.88 18.23
C LEU A 129 -4.02 28.81 17.34
N ILE A 130 -3.45 28.57 16.16
CA ILE A 130 -3.93 27.54 15.22
C ILE A 130 -3.87 26.15 15.87
N LEU A 131 -2.77 25.82 16.57
CA LEU A 131 -2.62 24.54 17.26
C LEU A 131 -3.61 24.38 18.42
N THR A 132 -3.81 25.44 19.21
CA THR A 132 -4.78 25.47 20.30
C THR A 132 -6.20 25.29 19.77
N PHE A 133 -6.53 25.95 18.67
CA PHE A 133 -7.81 25.82 17.99
C PHE A 133 -8.00 24.40 17.44
N GLN A 134 -6.97 23.78 16.87
CA GLN A 134 -7.00 22.38 16.43
C GLN A 134 -7.30 21.42 17.60
N HIS A 135 -6.65 21.59 18.76
CA HIS A 135 -6.95 20.78 19.96
C HIS A 135 -8.40 20.99 20.43
N GLY A 136 -8.91 22.21 20.38
CA GLY A 136 -10.31 22.53 20.69
C GLY A 136 -11.28 21.81 19.76
N LEU A 137 -11.02 21.83 18.44
CA LEU A 137 -11.81 21.09 17.45
C LEU A 137 -11.72 19.59 17.68
N TYR A 138 -10.52 19.04 17.93
CA TYR A 138 -10.34 17.62 18.23
C TYR A 138 -11.11 17.21 19.49
N LEU A 139 -11.07 17.99 20.57
CA LEU A 139 -11.90 17.76 21.75
C LEU A 139 -13.40 17.78 21.41
N GLY A 140 -13.82 18.73 20.58
CA GLY A 140 -15.19 18.80 20.05
C GLY A 140 -15.59 17.54 19.27
N THR A 141 -14.67 16.93 18.51
CA THR A 141 -14.94 15.66 17.81
C THR A 141 -15.26 14.53 18.78
N ILE A 142 -14.59 14.46 19.94
CA ILE A 142 -14.79 13.40 20.91
C ILE A 142 -16.07 13.62 21.73
N LEU A 143 -16.37 14.89 22.08
CA LEU A 143 -17.51 15.23 22.94
C LEU A 143 -18.84 15.27 22.19
N ILE A 144 -18.87 15.88 21.01
CA ILE A 144 -20.12 16.15 20.27
C ILE A 144 -20.33 15.12 19.16
N GLY A 145 -19.24 14.68 18.51
CA GLY A 145 -19.33 13.76 17.38
C GLY A 145 -19.95 14.35 16.11
N SER A 146 -20.07 15.69 16.00
CA SER A 146 -20.56 16.34 14.78
C SER A 146 -19.62 16.06 13.60
N VAL A 147 -20.21 15.66 12.49
CA VAL A 147 -19.53 15.31 11.24
C VAL A 147 -18.76 16.51 10.69
N GLU A 148 -19.34 17.71 10.79
CA GLU A 148 -18.75 18.98 10.38
C GLU A 148 -17.53 19.32 11.22
N ILE A 149 -17.62 19.19 12.54
CA ILE A 149 -16.49 19.45 13.45
C ILE A 149 -15.34 18.47 13.15
N ILE A 150 -15.65 17.20 12.88
CA ILE A 150 -14.65 16.19 12.49
C ILE A 150 -13.98 16.59 11.17
N ALA A 151 -14.76 16.93 10.15
CA ALA A 151 -14.24 17.35 8.85
C ALA A 151 -13.31 18.58 8.98
N ILE A 152 -13.75 19.62 9.69
CA ILE A 152 -12.97 20.85 9.90
C ILE A 152 -11.69 20.55 10.68
N SER A 153 -11.76 19.72 11.72
CA SER A 153 -10.60 19.30 12.52
C SER A 153 -9.53 18.61 11.66
N LEU A 154 -9.95 17.70 10.77
CA LEU A 154 -9.05 16.97 9.88
C LEU A 154 -8.45 17.87 8.78
N LEU A 155 -9.24 18.78 8.20
CA LEU A 155 -8.76 19.76 7.21
C LEU A 155 -7.76 20.76 7.81
N LEU A 156 -8.01 21.21 9.04
CA LEU A 156 -7.08 22.07 9.75
C LEU A 156 -5.79 21.31 10.06
N SER A 157 -5.90 20.05 10.51
CA SER A 157 -4.75 19.17 10.72
C SER A 157 -3.93 18.99 9.45
N MET A 158 -4.57 18.74 8.29
CA MET A 158 -3.91 18.69 6.99
C MET A 158 -3.15 19.98 6.69
N THR A 159 -3.76 21.14 6.92
CA THR A 159 -3.14 22.45 6.64
C THR A 159 -1.89 22.67 7.51
N ILE A 160 -1.96 22.31 8.79
CA ILE A 160 -0.83 22.38 9.72
C ILE A 160 0.32 21.48 9.26
N GLU A 161 0.01 20.26 8.81
CA GLU A 161 1.00 19.30 8.33
C GLU A 161 1.66 19.77 7.02
N ILE A 162 0.91 20.36 6.07
CA ILE A 162 1.49 20.99 4.87
C ILE A 162 2.43 22.14 5.26
N TYR A 163 2.03 22.98 6.21
CA TYR A 163 2.84 24.09 6.69
C TYR A 163 4.15 23.60 7.35
N ARG A 164 4.07 22.56 8.20
CA ARG A 164 5.25 21.91 8.80
C ARG A 164 6.15 21.31 7.73
N SER A 165 5.59 20.55 6.79
CA SER A 165 6.32 19.96 5.67
C SER A 165 7.14 21.00 4.91
N ARG A 166 6.54 22.14 4.57
CA ARG A 166 7.23 23.25 3.92
C ARG A 166 8.39 23.80 4.75
N LYS A 167 8.21 24.00 6.06
CA LYS A 167 9.26 24.47 6.96
C LYS A 167 10.44 23.48 7.01
N GLU A 168 10.16 22.20 7.17
CA GLU A 168 11.17 21.14 7.20
C GLU A 168 11.96 21.09 5.88
N PHE A 169 11.30 21.20 4.72
CA PHE A 169 11.98 21.28 3.43
C PHE A 169 12.88 22.51 3.29
N GLN A 170 12.44 23.68 3.77
CA GLN A 170 13.26 24.90 3.78
C GLN A 170 14.51 24.75 4.66
N GLN A 171 14.45 23.91 5.68
CA GLN A 171 15.56 23.61 6.57
C GLN A 171 16.44 22.44 6.07
N GLY A 172 16.07 21.79 4.97
CA GLY A 172 16.79 20.64 4.40
C GLY A 172 16.46 19.30 5.07
N TYR A 173 15.42 19.24 5.92
CA TYR A 173 14.96 18.03 6.59
C TYR A 173 13.98 17.26 5.68
N LEU A 174 14.53 16.60 4.66
CA LEU A 174 13.74 15.93 3.62
C LEU A 174 12.82 14.84 4.18
N LEU A 175 13.30 14.02 5.11
CA LEU A 175 12.56 12.87 5.65
C LEU A 175 11.34 13.31 6.47
N GLU A 176 11.54 14.29 7.33
CA GLU A 176 10.52 14.91 8.18
C GLU A 176 9.50 15.68 7.32
N GLY A 177 10.00 16.45 6.35
CA GLY A 177 9.16 17.16 5.38
C GLY A 177 8.27 16.22 4.58
N ILE A 178 8.82 15.08 4.13
CA ILE A 178 8.06 14.02 3.46
C ILE A 178 7.03 13.42 4.43
N SER A 179 7.42 13.05 5.65
CA SER A 179 6.49 12.50 6.66
C SER A 179 5.27 13.40 6.91
N HIS A 180 5.49 14.69 7.13
CA HIS A 180 4.40 15.66 7.32
C HIS A 180 3.51 15.79 6.07
N LEU A 181 4.10 15.83 4.87
CA LEU A 181 3.32 15.88 3.62
C LEU A 181 2.41 14.67 3.50
N LEU A 182 2.94 13.49 3.79
CA LEU A 182 2.22 12.22 3.72
C LEU A 182 1.11 12.14 4.76
N MET A 183 1.38 12.57 5.99
CA MET A 183 0.36 12.67 7.03
C MET A 183 -0.77 13.61 6.62
N SER A 184 -0.45 14.73 5.94
CA SER A 184 -1.49 15.63 5.40
C SER A 184 -2.41 14.94 4.39
N ILE A 185 -1.86 14.09 3.52
CA ILE A 185 -2.63 13.30 2.55
C ILE A 185 -3.54 12.31 3.29
N VAL A 186 -3.03 11.66 4.34
CA VAL A 186 -3.84 10.76 5.17
C VAL A 186 -4.99 11.53 5.84
N ARG A 187 -4.74 12.72 6.40
CA ARG A 187 -5.79 13.55 7.02
C ARG A 187 -6.85 14.01 6.03
N LEU A 188 -6.45 14.35 4.80
CA LEU A 188 -7.38 14.65 3.72
C LEU A 188 -8.23 13.42 3.36
N GLY A 189 -7.60 12.24 3.23
CA GLY A 189 -8.30 10.99 2.98
C GLY A 189 -9.34 10.69 4.07
N GLN A 190 -8.98 10.93 5.33
CA GLN A 190 -9.88 10.79 6.48
C GLN A 190 -11.00 11.83 6.49
N SER A 191 -10.79 13.06 5.98
CA SER A 191 -11.80 14.12 6.04
C SER A 191 -12.90 13.95 5.00
N ILE A 192 -12.62 13.33 3.86
CA ILE A 192 -13.55 13.21 2.72
C ILE A 192 -14.88 12.56 3.09
N PRO A 193 -14.96 11.40 3.79
CA PRO A 193 -16.24 10.80 4.14
C PRO A 193 -17.09 11.71 5.03
N TYR A 194 -16.47 12.46 5.94
CA TYR A 194 -17.18 13.41 6.80
C TYR A 194 -17.64 14.63 6.02
N MET A 195 -16.79 15.14 5.13
CA MET A 195 -17.15 16.22 4.22
C MET A 195 -18.33 15.85 3.31
N ALA A 196 -18.32 14.63 2.75
CA ALA A 196 -19.40 14.12 1.91
C ALA A 196 -20.72 14.03 2.68
N ARG A 197 -20.70 13.50 3.91
CA ARG A 197 -21.89 13.44 4.79
C ARG A 197 -22.41 14.83 5.19
N ALA A 198 -21.51 15.75 5.55
CA ALA A 198 -21.87 17.13 5.84
C ALA A 198 -22.47 17.85 4.61
N ALA A 199 -22.02 17.48 3.41
CA ALA A 199 -22.53 18.01 2.16
C ALA A 199 -23.91 17.46 1.78
N GLU A 200 -24.13 16.18 2.01
CA GLU A 200 -25.43 15.52 1.81
C GLU A 200 -26.52 16.23 2.60
N GLN A 201 -26.18 16.70 3.81
CA GLN A 201 -27.06 17.50 4.66
C GLN A 201 -27.30 18.93 4.13
N ASN A 202 -26.46 19.44 3.21
CA ASN A 202 -26.38 20.86 2.82
C ASN A 202 -26.48 21.12 1.29
N ASN A 203 -27.37 20.40 0.57
CA ASN A 203 -27.81 20.67 -0.83
C ASN A 203 -27.00 20.02 -1.99
N LEU A 204 -27.65 19.87 -3.17
CA LEU A 204 -27.18 19.16 -4.37
C LEU A 204 -25.93 19.75 -5.04
N ARG A 205 -25.75 21.08 -5.03
CA ARG A 205 -24.57 21.74 -5.64
C ARG A 205 -23.28 21.38 -4.91
N SER A 206 -23.38 21.15 -3.60
CA SER A 206 -22.29 20.65 -2.77
C SER A 206 -21.86 19.27 -3.25
N GLN A 207 -22.80 18.36 -3.54
CA GLN A 207 -22.50 16.98 -3.95
C GLN A 207 -21.60 16.87 -5.20
N GLN A 208 -21.80 17.72 -6.22
CA GLN A 208 -20.94 17.72 -7.42
C GLN A 208 -19.50 18.14 -7.11
N LEU A 209 -19.32 19.19 -6.30
CA LEU A 209 -18.00 19.62 -5.86
C LEU A 209 -17.31 18.54 -5.03
N PHE A 210 -18.03 17.88 -4.13
CA PHE A 210 -17.47 16.80 -3.31
C PHE A 210 -17.12 15.58 -4.13
N LYS A 211 -17.92 15.18 -5.11
CA LYS A 211 -17.57 14.09 -6.04
C LYS A 211 -16.29 14.40 -6.82
N SER A 212 -16.12 15.64 -7.27
CA SER A 212 -14.90 16.09 -7.93
C SER A 212 -13.69 16.08 -6.98
N LEU A 213 -13.87 16.51 -5.73
CA LEU A 213 -12.83 16.50 -4.70
C LEU A 213 -12.42 15.07 -4.32
N GLU A 214 -13.39 14.20 -4.09
CA GLU A 214 -13.20 12.78 -3.81
C GLU A 214 -12.42 12.09 -4.93
N THR A 215 -12.82 12.31 -6.18
CA THR A 215 -12.11 11.78 -7.35
C THR A 215 -10.68 12.30 -7.42
N THR A 216 -10.47 13.60 -7.16
CA THR A 216 -9.13 14.22 -7.19
C THR A 216 -8.25 13.69 -6.06
N ALA A 217 -8.79 13.57 -4.85
CA ALA A 217 -8.07 13.06 -3.70
C ALA A 217 -7.75 11.56 -3.83
N ALA A 218 -8.64 10.77 -4.42
CA ALA A 218 -8.37 9.37 -4.77
C ALA A 218 -7.17 9.29 -5.72
N LYS A 219 -7.16 10.07 -6.82
CA LYS A 219 -6.02 10.14 -7.75
C LYS A 219 -4.71 10.55 -7.07
N VAL A 220 -4.75 11.52 -6.15
CA VAL A 220 -3.55 11.93 -5.39
C VAL A 220 -3.07 10.81 -4.46
N ARG A 221 -4.00 10.15 -3.76
CA ARG A 221 -3.70 9.01 -2.88
C ARG A 221 -3.09 7.84 -3.64
N ASP A 222 -3.65 7.48 -4.80
CA ASP A 222 -3.15 6.36 -5.60
C ASP A 222 -1.76 6.66 -6.19
N ARG A 223 -1.50 7.91 -6.60
CA ARG A 223 -0.15 8.35 -7.01
C ARG A 223 0.84 8.28 -5.86
N ALA A 224 0.44 8.69 -4.65
CA ALA A 224 1.27 8.57 -3.47
C ALA A 224 1.52 7.09 -3.12
N ALA A 225 0.49 6.24 -3.19
CA ALA A 225 0.61 4.80 -2.99
C ALA A 225 1.60 4.17 -3.98
N LEU A 226 1.50 4.48 -5.28
CA LEU A 226 2.48 4.04 -6.28
C LEU A 226 3.90 4.46 -5.92
N PHE A 227 4.12 5.74 -5.58
CA PHE A 227 5.43 6.25 -5.18
C PHE A 227 6.00 5.45 -3.99
N PHE A 228 5.17 5.16 -2.99
CA PHE A 228 5.60 4.37 -1.84
C PHE A 228 5.84 2.91 -2.16
N TYR A 229 5.01 2.27 -2.97
CA TYR A 229 5.25 0.90 -3.40
C TYR A 229 6.59 0.79 -4.15
N SER A 230 6.87 1.70 -5.09
CA SER A 230 8.16 1.75 -5.80
C SER A 230 9.34 2.03 -4.87
N SER A 231 9.17 2.96 -3.93
CA SER A 231 10.22 3.28 -2.93
C SER A 231 10.48 2.09 -2.00
N ALA A 232 9.42 1.44 -1.53
CA ALA A 232 9.50 0.24 -0.71
C ALA A 232 10.25 -0.88 -1.45
N ARG A 233 9.91 -1.09 -2.74
CA ARG A 233 10.58 -2.06 -3.61
C ARG A 233 12.07 -1.77 -3.76
N SER A 234 12.43 -0.50 -4.00
CA SER A 234 13.82 -0.05 -4.10
C SER A 234 14.61 -0.30 -2.82
N LEU A 235 13.98 -0.12 -1.65
CA LEU A 235 14.61 -0.38 -0.35
C LEU A 235 14.86 -1.87 -0.09
N VAL A 236 14.02 -2.77 -0.64
CA VAL A 236 14.23 -4.22 -0.53
C VAL A 236 15.07 -4.80 -1.67
N THR A 237 15.49 -4.01 -2.66
CA THR A 237 16.38 -4.48 -3.74
C THR A 237 17.64 -5.22 -3.23
N PRO A 238 18.33 -4.78 -2.15
CA PRO A 238 19.46 -5.54 -1.61
C PRO A 238 19.11 -6.97 -1.18
N LEU A 239 17.92 -7.18 -0.59
CA LEU A 239 17.41 -8.50 -0.23
C LEU A 239 17.27 -9.37 -1.48
N TRP A 240 16.56 -8.88 -2.49
CA TRP A 240 16.29 -9.63 -3.72
C TRP A 240 17.55 -9.90 -4.53
N LYS A 241 18.50 -8.96 -4.56
CA LYS A 241 19.81 -9.16 -5.17
C LYS A 241 20.61 -10.24 -4.44
N SER A 242 20.56 -10.25 -3.11
CA SER A 242 21.17 -11.32 -2.31
C SER A 242 20.53 -12.68 -2.63
N THR A 243 19.20 -12.74 -2.71
CA THR A 243 18.46 -13.95 -3.09
C THR A 243 18.85 -14.45 -4.48
N SER A 244 18.77 -13.60 -5.50
CA SER A 244 19.15 -13.91 -6.89
C SER A 244 20.56 -14.49 -7.00
N VAL A 245 21.52 -13.89 -6.30
CA VAL A 245 22.91 -14.38 -6.29
C VAL A 245 23.02 -15.77 -5.65
N TRP A 246 22.29 -16.04 -4.57
CA TRP A 246 22.21 -17.37 -3.98
C TRP A 246 21.54 -18.39 -4.91
N LEU A 247 20.44 -18.02 -5.57
CA LEU A 247 19.76 -18.89 -6.52
C LEU A 247 20.67 -19.27 -7.68
N LYS A 248 21.43 -18.30 -8.19
CA LYS A 248 22.47 -18.54 -9.20
C LYS A 248 23.55 -19.49 -8.69
N THR A 249 24.07 -19.31 -7.48
CA THR A 249 25.05 -20.23 -6.90
C THR A 249 24.50 -21.64 -6.73
N ILE A 250 23.24 -21.80 -6.32
CA ILE A 250 22.59 -23.11 -6.25
C ILE A 250 22.55 -23.75 -7.64
N SER A 251 22.18 -22.99 -8.67
CA SER A 251 22.18 -23.47 -10.06
C SER A 251 23.59 -23.88 -10.53
N ASP A 252 24.60 -23.03 -10.33
CA ASP A 252 26.01 -23.32 -10.65
C ASP A 252 26.51 -24.59 -9.96
N CYS A 253 26.12 -24.80 -8.69
CA CYS A 253 26.48 -25.99 -7.92
C CYS A 253 25.83 -27.28 -8.46
N LYS A 254 24.58 -27.20 -8.92
CA LYS A 254 23.86 -28.31 -9.56
C LYS A 254 24.38 -28.61 -10.96
N ASN A 255 24.97 -27.64 -11.65
CA ASN A 255 25.46 -27.82 -13.02
C ASN A 255 26.69 -28.75 -13.06
N PRO A 256 26.65 -29.86 -13.83
CA PRO A 256 27.75 -30.83 -13.91
C PRO A 256 28.96 -30.31 -14.72
N PHE A 257 28.77 -29.28 -15.55
CA PHE A 257 29.83 -28.72 -16.40
C PHE A 257 30.76 -27.74 -15.65
N PHE A 258 30.39 -27.32 -14.44
CA PHE A 258 31.22 -26.46 -13.60
C PHE A 258 32.23 -27.28 -12.80
N SER A 259 33.50 -26.88 -12.86
CA SER A 259 34.56 -27.45 -12.04
C SER A 259 34.36 -27.16 -10.54
N THR A 260 34.92 -28.00 -9.67
CA THR A 260 34.88 -27.80 -8.21
C THR A 260 35.39 -26.40 -7.80
N SER A 261 36.43 -25.89 -8.47
CA SER A 261 36.98 -24.55 -8.20
C SER A 261 35.96 -23.45 -8.53
N GLN A 262 35.23 -23.56 -9.65
CA GLN A 262 34.20 -22.58 -10.02
C GLN A 262 33.02 -22.62 -9.03
N LYS A 263 32.60 -23.81 -8.59
CA LYS A 263 31.55 -23.98 -7.57
C LYS A 263 31.94 -23.31 -6.24
N ILE A 264 33.16 -23.59 -5.75
CA ILE A 264 33.70 -22.96 -4.53
C ILE A 264 33.76 -21.44 -4.69
N SER A 265 34.21 -20.94 -5.84
CA SER A 265 34.26 -19.50 -6.14
C SER A 265 32.87 -18.86 -6.12
N SER A 266 31.85 -19.50 -6.70
CA SER A 266 30.46 -19.03 -6.68
C SER A 266 29.93 -18.94 -5.24
N VAL A 267 30.14 -19.97 -4.42
CA VAL A 267 29.75 -19.98 -2.99
C VAL A 267 30.47 -18.88 -2.19
N ALA A 268 31.77 -18.71 -2.40
CA ALA A 268 32.55 -17.69 -1.70
C ALA A 268 32.06 -16.27 -2.05
N LYS A 269 31.81 -16.01 -3.35
CA LYS A 269 31.28 -14.73 -3.83
C LYS A 269 29.90 -14.43 -3.23
N SER A 270 29.01 -15.42 -3.20
CA SER A 270 27.64 -15.26 -2.68
C SER A 270 27.62 -15.05 -1.18
N THR A 271 28.47 -15.77 -0.43
CA THR A 271 28.65 -15.54 1.01
C THR A 271 29.17 -14.14 1.29
N LEU A 272 30.25 -13.72 0.64
CA LEU A 272 30.84 -12.39 0.84
C LEU A 272 29.85 -11.27 0.53
N LEU A 273 29.13 -11.37 -0.60
CA LEU A 273 28.13 -10.39 -0.99
C LEU A 273 26.97 -10.34 0.01
N SER A 274 26.49 -11.49 0.48
CA SER A 274 25.39 -11.55 1.45
C SER A 274 25.80 -10.92 2.78
N CYS A 275 27.01 -11.21 3.27
CA CYS A 275 27.55 -10.55 4.46
C CYS A 275 27.66 -9.03 4.28
N ALA A 276 28.09 -8.57 3.11
CA ALA A 276 28.20 -7.14 2.81
C ALA A 276 26.83 -6.44 2.71
N LEU A 277 25.81 -7.12 2.18
CA LEU A 277 24.47 -6.57 2.02
C LEU A 277 23.58 -6.73 3.25
N LEU A 278 23.91 -7.61 4.20
CA LEU A 278 23.07 -7.95 5.35
C LEU A 278 22.56 -6.72 6.14
N PRO A 279 23.38 -5.70 6.45
CA PRO A 279 22.90 -4.51 7.16
C PRO A 279 21.88 -3.71 6.35
N LEU A 280 22.11 -3.60 5.03
CA LEU A 280 21.20 -2.91 4.11
C LEU A 280 19.91 -3.70 3.92
N THR A 281 19.99 -5.04 3.88
CA THR A 281 18.84 -5.92 3.79
C THR A 281 17.91 -5.77 4.99
N PHE A 282 18.43 -5.81 6.22
CA PHE A 282 17.56 -5.68 7.40
C PHE A 282 16.95 -4.28 7.56
N SER A 283 17.77 -3.23 7.37
CA SER A 283 17.28 -1.85 7.46
C SER A 283 16.31 -1.51 6.32
N GLY A 284 16.64 -1.94 5.10
CA GLY A 284 15.80 -1.80 3.91
C GLY A 284 14.49 -2.56 4.01
N LEU A 285 14.49 -3.78 4.58
CA LEU A 285 13.27 -4.55 4.81
C LEU A 285 12.34 -3.88 5.82
N ALA A 286 12.87 -3.40 6.94
CA ALA A 286 12.05 -2.73 7.96
C ALA A 286 11.42 -1.44 7.43
N LEU A 287 12.22 -0.57 6.80
CA LEU A 287 11.72 0.66 6.20
C LEU A 287 10.80 0.39 5.00
N GLY A 288 11.18 -0.57 4.15
CA GLY A 288 10.38 -1.01 3.02
C GLY A 288 9.01 -1.50 3.45
N GLN A 289 8.93 -2.35 4.49
CA GLN A 289 7.67 -2.83 5.04
C GLN A 289 6.78 -1.68 5.53
N VAL A 290 7.35 -0.67 6.19
CA VAL A 290 6.59 0.51 6.62
C VAL A 290 6.03 1.28 5.42
N LEU A 291 6.87 1.54 4.40
CA LEU A 291 6.43 2.27 3.20
C LEU A 291 5.38 1.47 2.42
N HIS A 292 5.57 0.16 2.26
CA HIS A 292 4.62 -0.75 1.60
C HIS A 292 3.28 -0.78 2.31
N PHE A 293 3.29 -0.92 3.64
CA PHE A 293 2.08 -0.88 4.43
C PHE A 293 1.38 0.50 4.34
N THR A 294 2.15 1.59 4.31
CA THR A 294 1.61 2.93 4.10
C THR A 294 0.97 3.05 2.71
N ALA A 295 1.61 2.52 1.67
CA ALA A 295 1.07 2.46 0.31
C ALA A 295 -0.26 1.70 0.25
N PHE A 296 -0.31 0.53 0.88
CA PHE A 296 -1.50 -0.31 0.98
C PHE A 296 -2.69 0.43 1.62
N ASN A 297 -2.45 1.20 2.68
CA ASN A 297 -3.50 1.97 3.33
C ASN A 297 -3.90 3.24 2.54
N LEU A 298 -2.99 3.77 1.72
CA LEU A 298 -3.28 4.92 0.88
C LEU A 298 -4.05 4.56 -0.37
N ALA A 299 -3.77 3.40 -0.98
CA ALA A 299 -4.46 2.90 -2.17
C ALA A 299 -5.97 2.89 -1.95
N THR A 300 -6.71 3.43 -2.92
CA THR A 300 -8.18 3.44 -2.88
C THR A 300 -8.79 2.20 -3.54
N THR A 301 -8.00 1.51 -4.35
CA THR A 301 -8.37 0.31 -5.09
C THR A 301 -7.37 -0.82 -4.84
N PRO A 302 -7.76 -2.10 -5.00
CA PRO A 302 -6.85 -3.24 -4.88
C PRO A 302 -5.94 -3.42 -6.11
N TYR A 303 -5.60 -2.34 -6.81
CA TYR A 303 -4.77 -2.31 -8.01
C TYR A 303 -4.26 -0.89 -8.25
N ILE A 304 -3.21 -0.76 -9.05
CA ILE A 304 -2.70 0.52 -9.55
C ILE A 304 -3.20 0.70 -10.99
N HIS A 305 -3.87 1.83 -11.23
CA HIS A 305 -4.31 2.24 -12.56
C HIS A 305 -3.35 3.28 -13.15
N LEU A 306 -2.86 3.04 -14.36
CA LEU A 306 -2.04 3.98 -15.13
C LEU A 306 -2.66 4.21 -16.51
N THR A 307 -2.61 5.46 -16.97
CA THR A 307 -2.97 5.82 -18.34
C THR A 307 -1.72 5.68 -19.22
N GLY A 308 -1.87 5.06 -20.38
CA GLY A 308 -0.85 5.02 -21.41
C GLY A 308 -0.85 6.25 -22.31
N ASP A 309 0.00 6.25 -23.32
CA ASP A 309 0.15 7.35 -24.28
C ASP A 309 -0.79 7.21 -25.48
N ALA A 310 -1.33 6.00 -25.72
CA ALA A 310 -2.27 5.75 -26.79
C ALA A 310 -3.66 6.32 -26.47
N GLU A 311 -4.36 6.77 -27.51
CA GLU A 311 -5.76 7.17 -27.38
C GLU A 311 -6.66 5.96 -27.14
N VAL A 312 -7.69 6.17 -26.32
CA VAL A 312 -8.72 5.18 -26.05
C VAL A 312 -9.48 4.84 -27.34
N GLN A 313 -9.37 3.60 -27.77
CA GLN A 313 -10.10 3.07 -28.92
C GLN A 313 -11.54 2.73 -28.55
N ASN A 314 -12.46 3.19 -29.38
CA ASN A 314 -13.87 2.85 -29.31
C ASN A 314 -14.21 2.02 -30.55
N PRO A 315 -13.96 0.71 -30.53
CA PRO A 315 -14.18 -0.14 -31.71
C PRO A 315 -15.66 -0.08 -32.13
N SER A 316 -15.87 0.23 -33.41
CA SER A 316 -17.21 0.32 -34.00
C SER A 316 -17.81 -1.06 -34.31
N ASP A 317 -16.95 -2.04 -34.56
CA ASP A 317 -17.30 -3.44 -34.70
C ASP A 317 -17.12 -4.17 -33.37
N LYS A 318 -18.00 -5.13 -33.06
CA LYS A 318 -17.92 -5.97 -31.84
C LYS A 318 -16.80 -7.01 -31.92
N LYS A 319 -15.65 -6.64 -32.48
CA LYS A 319 -14.46 -7.49 -32.65
C LYS A 319 -13.37 -7.03 -31.71
N PHE A 320 -12.57 -7.97 -31.26
CA PHE A 320 -11.35 -7.71 -30.50
C PHE A 320 -10.38 -8.87 -30.66
N SER A 321 -9.14 -8.60 -30.31
CA SER A 321 -8.05 -9.55 -30.18
C SER A 321 -7.49 -9.49 -28.76
N MET A 322 -7.18 -10.65 -28.19
CA MET A 322 -6.65 -10.77 -26.83
C MET A 322 -5.35 -11.56 -26.84
N PHE A 323 -4.36 -11.07 -26.10
CA PHE A 323 -3.10 -11.76 -25.85
C PHE A 323 -3.07 -12.20 -24.38
N GLN A 324 -2.74 -13.45 -24.12
CA GLN A 324 -2.62 -13.99 -22.77
C GLN A 324 -1.29 -14.73 -22.62
N LEU A 325 -0.61 -14.50 -21.49
CA LEU A 325 0.65 -15.15 -21.18
C LEU A 325 0.90 -15.18 -19.67
N ASN A 326 1.16 -16.37 -19.11
CA ASN A 326 1.86 -16.48 -17.83
C ASN A 326 3.34 -16.13 -18.07
N CYS A 327 3.76 -15.02 -17.49
CA CYS A 327 5.06 -14.41 -17.76
C CYS A 327 6.18 -14.95 -16.87
N CYS A 328 5.84 -15.59 -15.75
CA CYS A 328 6.76 -16.05 -14.70
C CYS A 328 7.76 -14.98 -14.21
N LEU A 329 7.33 -13.70 -14.15
CA LEU A 329 8.10 -12.57 -13.63
C LEU A 329 7.92 -12.48 -12.11
N THR A 330 8.50 -13.47 -11.42
CA THR A 330 8.46 -13.58 -9.97
C THR A 330 9.59 -12.77 -9.33
N ALA A 331 9.28 -12.11 -8.21
CA ALA A 331 10.24 -11.24 -7.53
C ALA A 331 11.52 -12.00 -7.13
N GLY A 332 12.69 -11.43 -7.40
CA GLY A 332 13.97 -11.96 -6.89
C GLY A 332 14.50 -13.17 -7.63
N ASP A 333 14.23 -13.29 -8.94
CA ASP A 333 14.70 -14.38 -9.81
C ASP A 333 14.24 -15.78 -9.36
N PHE A 334 13.14 -15.90 -8.60
CA PHE A 334 12.64 -17.21 -8.14
C PHE A 334 12.30 -18.15 -9.31
N ALA A 335 11.94 -17.61 -10.46
CA ALA A 335 11.75 -18.35 -11.70
C ALA A 335 12.96 -19.21 -12.11
N ARG A 336 14.18 -18.87 -11.67
CA ARG A 336 15.39 -19.69 -11.90
C ARG A 336 15.33 -21.04 -11.21
N LEU A 337 14.66 -21.14 -10.05
CA LEU A 337 14.57 -22.39 -9.29
C LEU A 337 13.61 -23.39 -9.94
N PHE A 338 12.52 -22.89 -10.51
CA PHE A 338 11.39 -23.73 -10.95
C PHE A 338 11.34 -23.89 -12.47
N GLY A 339 11.67 -22.83 -13.24
CA GLY A 339 11.59 -22.85 -14.70
C GLY A 339 12.94 -22.98 -15.42
N GLY A 340 14.06 -23.01 -14.69
CA GLY A 340 15.40 -23.08 -15.30
C GLY A 340 15.74 -21.89 -16.21
N LEU A 341 15.13 -20.74 -15.97
CA LEU A 341 15.28 -19.56 -16.83
C LEU A 341 16.64 -18.90 -16.65
N ASP A 342 17.42 -18.80 -17.72
CA ASP A 342 18.76 -18.21 -17.67
C ASP A 342 18.75 -16.68 -17.84
N LEU A 343 17.75 -16.14 -18.56
CA LEU A 343 17.60 -14.71 -18.83
C LEU A 343 17.26 -13.93 -17.55
N SER A 344 17.79 -12.72 -17.45
CA SER A 344 17.37 -11.77 -16.41
C SER A 344 15.94 -11.29 -16.64
N ASP A 345 15.24 -10.90 -15.58
CA ASP A 345 13.87 -10.38 -15.69
C ASP A 345 13.77 -9.17 -16.63
N GLU A 346 14.78 -8.28 -16.66
CA GLU A 346 14.85 -7.17 -17.62
C GLU A 346 14.83 -7.63 -19.08
N GLN A 347 15.63 -8.66 -19.42
CA GLN A 347 15.65 -9.23 -20.77
C GLN A 347 14.32 -9.92 -21.11
N ARG A 348 13.72 -10.60 -20.13
CA ARG A 348 12.43 -11.27 -20.30
C ARG A 348 11.31 -10.26 -20.54
N VAL A 349 11.30 -9.16 -19.79
CA VAL A 349 10.36 -8.05 -19.99
C VAL A 349 10.47 -7.47 -21.40
N GLU A 350 11.69 -7.33 -21.94
CA GLU A 350 11.86 -6.88 -23.34
C GLU A 350 11.27 -7.87 -24.35
N GLU A 351 11.56 -9.16 -24.22
CA GLU A 351 11.02 -10.18 -25.14
C GLU A 351 9.49 -10.32 -25.00
N ILE A 352 8.94 -10.25 -23.78
CA ILE A 352 7.49 -10.24 -23.54
C ILE A 352 6.85 -9.02 -24.20
N ALA A 353 7.40 -7.82 -24.00
CA ALA A 353 6.90 -6.62 -24.64
C ALA A 353 6.96 -6.74 -26.17
N LYS A 354 8.06 -7.26 -26.72
CA LYS A 354 8.21 -7.51 -28.17
C LYS A 354 7.17 -8.51 -28.69
N MET A 355 6.88 -9.59 -27.97
CA MET A 355 5.84 -10.56 -28.34
C MET A 355 4.45 -9.91 -28.37
N ILE A 356 4.11 -9.11 -27.36
CA ILE A 356 2.83 -8.40 -27.30
C ILE A 356 2.69 -7.46 -28.50
N ARG A 357 3.71 -6.62 -28.77
CA ARG A 357 3.71 -5.68 -29.89
C ARG A 357 3.60 -6.38 -31.25
N ALA A 358 4.30 -7.51 -31.42
CA ALA A 358 4.25 -8.30 -32.66
C ALA A 358 2.85 -8.88 -32.93
N ASN A 359 2.10 -9.23 -31.89
CA ASN A 359 0.73 -9.72 -32.01
C ASN A 359 -0.32 -8.59 -32.08
N ASN A 360 0.06 -7.36 -31.72
CA ASN A 360 -0.78 -6.15 -31.74
C ASN A 360 -2.20 -6.34 -31.16
N PRO A 361 -2.37 -6.95 -29.96
CA PRO A 361 -3.68 -7.27 -29.43
C PRO A 361 -4.43 -6.01 -28.98
N ASP A 362 -5.75 -6.07 -28.83
CA ASP A 362 -6.56 -4.99 -28.24
C ASP A 362 -6.51 -5.02 -26.71
N ILE A 363 -6.35 -6.21 -26.14
CA ILE A 363 -6.28 -6.46 -24.70
C ILE A 363 -5.14 -7.45 -24.44
N ALA A 364 -4.27 -7.16 -23.48
CA ALA A 364 -3.26 -8.08 -22.99
C ALA A 364 -3.53 -8.42 -21.52
N CYS A 365 -3.66 -9.71 -21.21
CA CYS A 365 -3.91 -10.25 -19.88
C CYS A 365 -2.75 -11.17 -19.48
N LEU A 366 -1.91 -10.73 -18.54
CA LEU A 366 -0.73 -11.47 -18.12
C LEU A 366 -0.91 -12.04 -16.70
N GLN A 367 -0.24 -13.15 -16.43
CA GLN A 367 -0.14 -13.80 -15.10
C GLN A 367 1.32 -13.84 -14.64
N GLU A 368 1.52 -13.99 -13.33
CA GLU A 368 2.85 -13.97 -12.66
C GLU A 368 3.72 -12.75 -12.96
N VAL A 369 3.11 -11.57 -13.11
CA VAL A 369 3.81 -10.28 -13.08
C VAL A 369 3.82 -9.74 -11.65
N SER A 370 4.53 -10.46 -10.76
CA SER A 370 4.47 -10.21 -9.32
C SER A 370 5.38 -9.06 -8.87
N ASP A 371 6.48 -8.82 -9.57
CA ASP A 371 7.39 -7.72 -9.30
C ASP A 371 6.86 -6.38 -9.86
N LEU A 372 6.77 -5.37 -9.00
CA LEU A 372 6.27 -4.05 -9.40
C LEU A 372 7.20 -3.33 -10.39
N GLU A 373 8.52 -3.46 -10.28
CA GLU A 373 9.45 -2.82 -11.22
C GLU A 373 9.36 -3.47 -12.59
N ASP A 374 9.18 -4.79 -12.67
CA ASP A 374 8.94 -5.48 -13.94
C ASP A 374 7.61 -5.06 -14.56
N ALA A 375 6.55 -4.96 -13.75
CA ALA A 375 5.25 -4.43 -14.20
C ALA A 375 5.34 -2.99 -14.72
N LEU A 376 6.10 -2.12 -14.04
CA LEU A 376 6.35 -0.74 -14.48
C LEU A 376 7.23 -0.69 -15.73
N SER A 377 8.18 -1.61 -15.87
CA SER A 377 9.01 -1.75 -17.07
C SER A 377 8.17 -2.19 -18.27
N LEU A 378 7.26 -3.17 -18.11
CA LEU A 378 6.27 -3.54 -19.11
C LEU A 378 5.38 -2.35 -19.48
N TYR A 379 4.83 -1.63 -18.50
CA TYR A 379 4.05 -0.41 -18.73
C TYR A 379 4.80 0.60 -19.61
N ARG A 380 6.04 0.97 -19.25
CA ARG A 380 6.83 1.95 -20.01
C ARG A 380 7.09 1.51 -21.46
N LYS A 381 7.20 0.20 -21.71
CA LYS A 381 7.43 -0.35 -23.05
C LYS A 381 6.16 -0.47 -23.89
N LEU A 382 5.02 -0.64 -23.24
CA LEU A 382 3.72 -0.84 -23.88
C LEU A 382 2.85 0.43 -23.90
N SER A 383 3.18 1.47 -23.12
CA SER A 383 2.40 2.72 -23.04
C SER A 383 2.15 3.40 -24.39
N PRO A 384 3.03 3.33 -25.39
CA PRO A 384 2.74 3.91 -26.71
C PRO A 384 1.59 3.22 -27.47
N GLU A 385 1.22 1.99 -27.10
CA GLU A 385 0.26 1.16 -27.84
C GLU A 385 -1.05 0.92 -27.11
N PHE A 386 -1.08 1.04 -25.79
CA PHE A 386 -2.26 0.80 -24.96
C PHE A 386 -2.64 2.07 -24.19
N ALA A 387 -3.95 2.25 -23.96
CA ALA A 387 -4.49 3.44 -23.31
C ALA A 387 -4.66 3.24 -21.80
N GLU A 388 -4.97 2.02 -21.37
CA GLU A 388 -5.34 1.70 -19.98
C GLU A 388 -4.46 0.56 -19.45
N PHE A 389 -3.93 0.72 -18.22
CA PHE A 389 -3.11 -0.29 -17.55
C PHE A 389 -3.56 -0.52 -16.11
N TYR A 390 -3.62 -1.79 -15.72
CA TYR A 390 -3.89 -2.24 -14.37
C TYR A 390 -2.79 -3.20 -13.92
N LEU A 391 -2.07 -2.83 -12.88
CA LEU A 391 -0.93 -3.58 -12.36
C LEU A 391 -0.93 -3.60 -10.83
N ASN A 392 -0.04 -4.40 -10.24
CA ASN A 392 0.01 -4.62 -8.79
C ASN A 392 -1.37 -4.99 -8.20
N ILE A 393 -2.13 -5.78 -8.98
CA ILE A 393 -3.49 -6.21 -8.63
C ILE A 393 -3.41 -7.13 -7.42
N GLY A 394 -4.26 -6.94 -6.43
CA GLY A 394 -4.28 -7.74 -5.20
C GLY A 394 -3.09 -7.49 -4.27
N ALA A 395 -2.51 -6.28 -4.24
CA ALA A 395 -1.45 -5.96 -3.30
C ALA A 395 -1.84 -6.28 -1.84
N THR A 396 -0.90 -6.80 -1.05
CA THR A 396 -1.08 -7.19 0.35
C THR A 396 -0.44 -6.18 1.30
N PRO A 397 -0.75 -6.19 2.62
CA PRO A 397 -0.09 -5.30 3.58
C PRO A 397 1.37 -5.67 3.87
N PHE A 398 1.86 -6.83 3.45
CA PHE A 398 3.20 -7.33 3.76
C PHE A 398 4.11 -7.32 2.53
N ILE A 399 5.28 -6.70 2.62
CA ILE A 399 6.20 -6.51 1.48
C ILE A 399 6.80 -7.80 0.92
N LEU A 400 6.81 -8.86 1.73
CA LEU A 400 7.31 -10.19 1.33
C LEU A 400 6.19 -11.09 0.78
N GLN A 401 4.93 -10.67 0.87
CA GLN A 401 3.82 -11.34 0.20
C GLN A 401 3.65 -10.74 -1.19
N ASN A 402 3.42 -11.60 -2.17
CA ASN A 402 3.20 -11.18 -3.54
C ASN A 402 1.75 -10.71 -3.73
N ASN A 403 1.59 -9.76 -4.65
CA ASN A 403 0.30 -9.44 -5.24
C ASN A 403 -0.22 -10.64 -6.07
N SER A 404 -1.35 -10.52 -6.76
CA SER A 404 -1.94 -11.63 -7.53
C SER A 404 -1.10 -12.06 -8.75
N GLY A 405 -0.10 -11.28 -9.14
CA GLY A 405 0.65 -11.44 -10.38
C GLY A 405 -0.16 -11.12 -11.65
N LEU A 406 -1.40 -10.64 -11.52
CA LEU A 406 -2.21 -10.26 -12.68
C LEU A 406 -1.79 -8.87 -13.20
N PHE A 407 -1.76 -8.74 -14.52
CA PHE A 407 -1.53 -7.48 -15.22
C PHE A 407 -2.47 -7.39 -16.42
N VAL A 408 -3.07 -6.23 -16.63
CA VAL A 408 -3.97 -5.96 -17.78
C VAL A 408 -3.54 -4.68 -18.48
N ALA A 409 -3.43 -4.74 -19.81
CA ALA A 409 -3.31 -3.56 -20.66
C ALA A 409 -4.43 -3.58 -21.72
N SER A 410 -5.04 -2.43 -22.01
CA SER A 410 -6.10 -2.33 -23.02
C SER A 410 -5.98 -1.08 -23.87
N LYS A 411 -6.24 -1.24 -25.17
CA LYS A 411 -6.44 -0.12 -26.10
C LYS A 411 -7.81 0.53 -25.90
N GLN A 412 -8.75 -0.18 -25.30
CA GLN A 412 -10.14 0.24 -25.11
C GLN A 412 -10.35 0.78 -23.69
N ALA A 413 -11.42 1.56 -23.51
CA ALA A 413 -11.82 2.01 -22.19
C ALA A 413 -12.19 0.81 -21.30
N ILE A 414 -11.55 0.71 -20.13
CA ILE A 414 -11.93 -0.26 -19.11
C ILE A 414 -12.91 0.40 -18.13
N THR A 415 -14.00 -0.31 -17.84
CA THR A 415 -15.05 0.09 -16.89
C THR A 415 -15.28 -1.03 -15.88
N ASN A 416 -15.72 -0.63 -14.68
CA ASN A 416 -15.95 -1.52 -13.53
C ASN A 416 -14.81 -2.52 -13.21
N PRO A 417 -13.53 -2.08 -13.16
CA PRO A 417 -12.43 -2.96 -12.76
C PRO A 417 -12.55 -3.38 -11.29
N GLN A 418 -12.56 -4.68 -11.04
CA GLN A 418 -12.65 -5.28 -9.71
C GLN A 418 -11.67 -6.44 -9.55
N PHE A 419 -11.09 -6.57 -8.37
CA PHE A 419 -10.27 -7.72 -8.00
C PHE A 419 -10.98 -8.52 -6.92
N HIS A 420 -11.05 -9.84 -7.11
CA HIS A 420 -11.68 -10.77 -6.19
C HIS A 420 -10.63 -11.79 -5.75
N SER A 421 -10.34 -11.80 -4.45
CA SER A 421 -9.31 -12.66 -3.85
C SER A 421 -9.85 -14.07 -3.58
N PHE A 422 -8.95 -15.05 -3.63
CA PHE A 422 -9.13 -16.43 -3.17
C PHE A 422 -8.48 -16.68 -1.80
N ALA A 423 -8.06 -15.65 -1.07
CA ALA A 423 -7.25 -15.79 0.16
C ALA A 423 -7.94 -16.58 1.30
N ASP A 424 -9.26 -16.75 1.24
CA ASP A 424 -10.05 -17.56 2.18
C ASP A 424 -10.10 -19.05 1.81
N ILE A 425 -9.63 -19.43 0.61
CA ILE A 425 -9.48 -20.82 0.20
C ILE A 425 -8.14 -21.33 0.72
N GLN A 426 -8.16 -22.46 1.43
CA GLN A 426 -6.94 -23.09 1.91
C GLN A 426 -6.15 -23.65 0.74
N GLY A 427 -4.93 -23.18 0.56
CA GLY A 427 -4.06 -23.62 -0.53
C GLY A 427 -2.58 -23.58 -0.14
N THR A 428 -1.75 -24.14 -1.02
CA THR A 428 -0.29 -24.22 -0.86
C THR A 428 0.40 -22.86 -0.99
N GLU A 429 -0.27 -21.86 -1.57
CA GLU A 429 0.30 -20.54 -1.91
C GLU A 429 -0.18 -19.39 -1.03
N SER A 430 -0.12 -19.56 0.30
CA SER A 430 -0.52 -18.50 1.26
C SER A 430 0.27 -17.17 1.15
N MET A 431 1.37 -17.16 0.39
CA MET A 431 2.24 -16.00 0.19
C MET A 431 1.88 -15.16 -1.04
N VAL A 432 0.91 -15.59 -1.85
CA VAL A 432 0.43 -14.90 -3.06
C VAL A 432 -1.05 -14.60 -2.89
N ASN A 433 -1.46 -13.36 -3.09
CA ASN A 433 -2.89 -13.02 -3.06
C ASN A 433 -3.56 -13.41 -4.38
N LYS A 434 -3.73 -14.71 -4.61
CA LYS A 434 -4.41 -15.25 -5.80
C LYS A 434 -5.86 -14.78 -5.88
N GLY A 435 -6.39 -14.78 -7.09
CA GLY A 435 -7.70 -14.25 -7.39
C GLY A 435 -7.92 -14.06 -8.89
N TYR A 436 -8.98 -13.33 -9.21
CA TYR A 436 -9.27 -12.90 -10.57
C TYR A 436 -9.59 -11.41 -10.64
N PHE A 437 -9.34 -10.83 -11.80
CA PHE A 437 -9.60 -9.44 -12.12
C PHE A 437 -10.70 -9.36 -13.17
N SER A 438 -11.87 -8.82 -12.78
CA SER A 438 -13.03 -8.65 -13.66
C SER A 438 -13.12 -7.21 -14.15
N PHE A 439 -13.50 -7.03 -15.41
CA PHE A 439 -13.69 -5.70 -16.01
C PHE A 439 -14.56 -5.77 -17.27
N SER A 440 -15.04 -4.61 -17.72
CA SER A 440 -15.85 -4.49 -18.94
C SER A 440 -15.23 -3.49 -19.91
N THR A 441 -15.26 -3.79 -21.21
CA THR A 441 -14.93 -2.85 -22.28
C THR A 441 -16.18 -2.55 -23.13
N PRO A 442 -16.12 -1.69 -24.17
CA PRO A 442 -17.25 -1.52 -25.09
C PRO A 442 -17.74 -2.82 -25.75
N VAL A 443 -16.85 -3.79 -25.99
CA VAL A 443 -17.18 -5.00 -26.77
C VAL A 443 -17.63 -6.19 -25.91
N ALA A 444 -17.05 -6.38 -24.72
CA ALA A 444 -17.25 -7.58 -23.92
C ALA A 444 -16.95 -7.35 -22.43
N ASN A 445 -17.28 -8.34 -21.61
CA ASN A 445 -16.84 -8.46 -20.23
C ASN A 445 -15.69 -9.47 -20.16
N PHE A 446 -14.74 -9.24 -19.26
CA PHE A 446 -13.51 -10.01 -19.15
C PHE A 446 -13.26 -10.40 -17.70
N ILE A 447 -12.72 -11.60 -17.51
CA ILE A 447 -12.18 -12.09 -16.25
C ILE A 447 -10.78 -12.66 -16.55
N ASN A 448 -9.75 -12.04 -15.97
CA ASN A 448 -8.38 -12.54 -16.01
C ASN A 448 -8.06 -13.25 -14.69
N THR A 449 -7.60 -14.49 -14.72
CA THR A 449 -7.35 -15.30 -13.51
C THR A 449 -6.01 -16.02 -13.52
N HIS A 450 -5.56 -16.46 -12.35
CA HIS A 450 -4.48 -17.42 -12.17
C HIS A 450 -4.87 -18.37 -11.03
N LEU A 451 -5.32 -19.58 -11.39
CA LEU A 451 -5.84 -20.57 -10.45
C LEU A 451 -4.71 -21.22 -9.64
N SER A 452 -5.07 -21.90 -8.55
CA SER A 452 -4.12 -22.63 -7.71
C SER A 452 -3.35 -23.70 -8.50
N PRO A 453 -2.01 -23.76 -8.36
CA PRO A 453 -1.18 -24.68 -9.12
C PRO A 453 -1.26 -26.07 -8.51
N SER A 454 -0.59 -27.04 -9.13
CA SER A 454 -0.37 -28.34 -8.53
C SER A 454 1.09 -28.49 -8.13
N SER A 455 1.35 -29.25 -7.07
CA SER A 455 2.71 -29.66 -6.75
C SER A 455 3.34 -30.54 -7.85
N ASP A 456 2.51 -31.27 -8.59
CA ASP A 456 2.82 -31.98 -9.81
C ASP A 456 1.74 -31.68 -10.87
N ASP A 457 2.10 -30.98 -11.94
CA ASP A 457 1.18 -30.59 -13.01
C ASP A 457 0.60 -31.79 -13.79
N LEU A 458 1.30 -32.92 -13.78
CA LEU A 458 0.84 -34.14 -14.45
C LEU A 458 -0.06 -34.97 -13.52
N HIS A 459 0.12 -34.85 -12.22
CA HIS A 459 -0.53 -35.68 -11.21
C HIS A 459 -1.09 -34.84 -10.04
N PRO A 460 -2.05 -33.93 -10.30
CA PRO A 460 -2.64 -33.13 -9.25
C PRO A 460 -3.33 -34.00 -8.21
N THR A 461 -3.23 -33.61 -6.94
CA THR A 461 -3.93 -34.27 -5.84
C THR A 461 -5.41 -33.89 -5.81
N ASP A 462 -6.28 -34.75 -5.27
CA ASP A 462 -7.71 -34.44 -5.14
C ASP A 462 -8.00 -33.10 -4.42
N PRO A 463 -7.29 -32.73 -3.34
CA PRO A 463 -7.47 -31.41 -2.71
C PRO A 463 -7.11 -30.24 -3.64
N GLU A 464 -6.08 -30.36 -4.47
CA GLU A 464 -5.70 -29.31 -5.44
C GLU A 464 -6.76 -29.18 -6.55
N ILE A 465 -7.31 -30.31 -7.02
CA ILE A 465 -8.42 -30.33 -7.99
C ILE A 465 -9.66 -29.65 -7.39
N GLN A 466 -10.03 -30.03 -6.15
CA GLN A 466 -11.16 -29.43 -5.46
C GLN A 466 -10.97 -27.93 -5.24
N THR A 467 -9.76 -27.50 -4.85
CA THR A 467 -9.42 -26.08 -4.68
C THR A 467 -9.69 -25.29 -5.97
N ARG A 468 -9.22 -25.79 -7.12
CA ARG A 468 -9.47 -25.15 -8.42
C ARG A 468 -10.95 -25.14 -8.80
N ALA A 469 -11.68 -26.22 -8.51
CA ALA A 469 -13.12 -26.26 -8.74
C ALA A 469 -13.87 -25.20 -7.92
N GLU A 470 -13.48 -24.98 -6.66
CA GLU A 470 -14.02 -23.93 -5.80
C GLU A 470 -13.68 -22.52 -6.32
N GLU A 471 -12.45 -22.30 -6.80
CA GLU A 471 -12.04 -21.05 -7.44
C GLU A 471 -12.84 -20.76 -8.73
N GLN A 472 -13.00 -21.76 -9.59
CA GLN A 472 -13.79 -21.68 -10.82
C GLN A 472 -15.28 -21.40 -10.52
N ALA A 473 -15.86 -22.05 -9.51
CA ALA A 473 -17.22 -21.80 -9.10
C ALA A 473 -17.44 -20.33 -8.69
N ARG A 474 -16.48 -19.71 -7.99
CA ARG A 474 -16.54 -18.28 -7.64
C ARG A 474 -16.47 -17.35 -8.83
N ILE A 475 -15.66 -17.71 -9.84
CA ILE A 475 -15.60 -16.99 -11.11
C ILE A 475 -16.96 -17.05 -11.81
N LEU A 476 -17.58 -18.24 -11.87
CA LEU A 476 -18.90 -18.43 -12.47
C LEU A 476 -19.99 -17.62 -11.77
N VAL A 477 -20.04 -17.66 -10.43
CA VAL A 477 -20.98 -16.85 -9.64
C VAL A 477 -20.81 -15.36 -9.95
N THR A 478 -19.57 -14.88 -10.02
CA THR A 478 -19.34 -13.46 -10.33
C THR A 478 -19.68 -13.12 -11.77
N ALA A 479 -19.42 -14.01 -12.72
CA ALA A 479 -19.84 -13.83 -14.10
C ALA A 479 -21.37 -13.71 -14.21
N GLN A 480 -22.11 -14.54 -13.48
CA GLN A 480 -23.57 -14.51 -13.43
C GLN A 480 -24.07 -13.24 -12.72
N ASP A 481 -23.58 -12.94 -11.52
CA ASP A 481 -24.08 -11.81 -10.71
C ASP A 481 -23.72 -10.44 -11.30
N GLN A 482 -22.48 -10.26 -11.75
CA GLN A 482 -21.98 -8.97 -12.21
C GLN A 482 -22.40 -8.67 -13.66
N PHE A 483 -22.57 -9.71 -14.50
CA PHE A 483 -22.81 -9.52 -15.93
C PHE A 483 -24.17 -10.01 -16.45
N SER A 484 -25.02 -10.65 -15.64
CA SER A 484 -26.37 -11.10 -16.05
C SER A 484 -27.24 -10.01 -16.68
N ASN A 485 -27.12 -8.77 -16.19
CA ASN A 485 -27.91 -7.64 -16.70
C ASN A 485 -27.30 -6.97 -17.94
N ASN A 486 -26.18 -7.48 -18.45
CA ASN A 486 -25.45 -6.91 -19.57
C ASN A 486 -25.43 -7.88 -20.74
N SER A 487 -25.99 -7.48 -21.89
CA SER A 487 -26.00 -8.29 -23.13
C SER A 487 -24.62 -8.59 -23.76
N LYS A 488 -23.52 -8.14 -23.12
CA LYS A 488 -22.15 -8.37 -23.61
C LYS A 488 -21.68 -9.78 -23.24
N PRO A 489 -20.97 -10.47 -24.17
CA PRO A 489 -20.36 -11.76 -23.87
C PRO A 489 -19.34 -11.62 -22.73
N VAL A 490 -19.15 -12.69 -21.95
CA VAL A 490 -18.16 -12.79 -20.87
C VAL A 490 -17.05 -13.72 -21.32
N PHE A 491 -15.80 -13.24 -21.27
CA PHE A 491 -14.61 -14.03 -21.56
C PHE A 491 -13.82 -14.27 -20.29
N VAL A 492 -13.63 -15.54 -19.93
CA VAL A 492 -12.74 -15.96 -18.84
C VAL A 492 -11.43 -16.42 -19.47
N SER A 493 -10.31 -15.87 -18.99
CA SER A 493 -8.98 -16.15 -19.52
C SER A 493 -7.95 -16.15 -18.40
N GLY A 494 -6.84 -16.84 -18.62
CA GLY A 494 -5.78 -16.91 -17.63
C GLY A 494 -5.10 -18.27 -17.56
N ASP A 495 -4.22 -18.41 -16.59
CA ASP A 495 -3.62 -19.70 -16.28
C ASP A 495 -4.55 -20.48 -15.34
N CYS A 496 -5.27 -21.44 -15.90
CA CYS A 496 -6.22 -22.26 -15.17
C CYS A 496 -5.58 -23.44 -14.43
N ASN A 497 -4.30 -23.76 -14.67
CA ASN A 497 -3.64 -24.91 -14.06
C ASN A 497 -4.45 -26.23 -14.19
N THR A 498 -5.19 -26.39 -15.28
CA THR A 498 -5.97 -27.59 -15.60
C THR A 498 -5.31 -28.32 -16.76
N ASN A 499 -4.97 -29.60 -16.58
CA ASN A 499 -4.39 -30.40 -17.63
C ASN A 499 -5.48 -30.86 -18.61
N GLN A 500 -5.46 -30.34 -19.85
CA GLN A 500 -6.48 -30.68 -20.86
C GLN A 500 -6.54 -32.17 -21.19
N GLY A 501 -5.43 -32.91 -21.01
CA GLY A 501 -5.36 -34.35 -21.32
C GLY A 501 -6.20 -35.24 -20.40
N LEU A 502 -6.34 -34.89 -19.12
CA LEU A 502 -7.09 -35.71 -18.15
C LEU A 502 -8.61 -35.65 -18.37
N LEU A 503 -9.12 -34.53 -18.87
CA LEU A 503 -10.54 -34.37 -19.22
C LEU A 503 -10.94 -35.19 -20.46
N PHE A 504 -10.03 -35.31 -21.44
CA PHE A 504 -10.30 -36.08 -22.66
C PHE A 504 -10.18 -37.60 -22.45
N ASP A 505 -9.26 -38.06 -21.60
CA ASP A 505 -9.12 -39.49 -21.30
C ASP A 505 -10.25 -40.03 -20.41
N GLN A 506 -10.80 -39.21 -19.50
CA GLN A 506 -11.95 -39.63 -18.68
C GLN A 506 -13.28 -39.65 -19.44
N CYS A 507 -13.51 -38.76 -20.41
CA CYS A 507 -14.69 -38.85 -21.28
C CYS A 507 -14.55 -39.89 -22.41
N THR A 508 -13.37 -40.51 -22.61
CA THR A 508 -13.16 -41.58 -23.62
C THR A 508 -13.09 -43.00 -23.04
N ASP A 509 -13.00 -43.16 -21.72
CA ASP A 509 -13.14 -44.47 -21.08
C ASP A 509 -14.62 -44.92 -21.04
N ARG A 510 -15.04 -45.57 -22.14
CA ARG A 510 -16.39 -46.14 -22.33
C ARG A 510 -16.73 -47.30 -21.39
N SER A 511 -15.85 -47.65 -20.44
CA SER A 511 -16.08 -48.73 -19.49
C SER A 511 -16.76 -48.30 -18.18
N ALA A 512 -16.87 -46.99 -17.92
CA ALA A 512 -17.63 -46.48 -16.78
C ALA A 512 -19.14 -46.71 -16.97
N PRO A 513 -19.89 -47.15 -15.93
CA PRO A 513 -21.29 -47.57 -16.06
C PRO A 513 -22.30 -46.44 -16.33
N ASN A 514 -21.85 -45.20 -16.52
CA ASN A 514 -22.70 -44.10 -16.97
C ASN A 514 -21.88 -42.92 -17.56
N PRO A 515 -21.36 -43.03 -18.79
CA PRO A 515 -20.49 -42.02 -19.38
C PRO A 515 -21.21 -40.70 -19.67
N GLU A 516 -22.53 -40.71 -19.79
CA GLU A 516 -23.34 -39.50 -19.96
C GLU A 516 -23.42 -38.64 -18.68
N ALA A 517 -23.43 -39.25 -17.49
CA ALA A 517 -23.56 -38.52 -16.23
C ALA A 517 -22.28 -37.80 -15.77
N VAL A 518 -21.10 -38.25 -16.23
CA VAL A 518 -19.82 -37.62 -15.89
C VAL A 518 -19.52 -36.46 -16.84
N CYS A 519 -19.85 -36.59 -18.13
CA CYS A 519 -19.68 -35.47 -19.07
C CYS A 519 -20.86 -34.45 -18.98
N GLU A 520 -22.07 -34.80 -18.50
CA GLU A 520 -23.17 -33.82 -18.29
C GLU A 520 -22.97 -32.90 -17.09
N ALA A 521 -22.25 -33.31 -16.05
CA ALA A 521 -21.97 -32.44 -14.90
C ALA A 521 -21.08 -31.23 -15.27
N ASP A 522 -20.22 -31.39 -16.30
CA ASP A 522 -19.36 -30.33 -16.82
C ASP A 522 -19.94 -29.63 -18.08
N TYR A 523 -20.99 -30.17 -18.71
CA TYR A 523 -21.68 -29.56 -19.87
C TYR A 523 -22.95 -28.78 -19.54
N LEU A 524 -23.38 -28.72 -18.28
CA LEU A 524 -24.57 -27.96 -17.86
C LEU A 524 -24.36 -26.43 -17.76
N VAL A 525 -23.33 -25.89 -18.42
CA VAL A 525 -23.12 -24.43 -18.54
C VAL A 525 -23.82 -23.83 -19.77
N ASP A 526 -24.38 -24.63 -20.70
CA ASP A 526 -24.88 -24.10 -21.99
C ASP A 526 -26.37 -24.31 -22.27
N ARG A 527 -27.21 -24.47 -21.23
CA ARG A 527 -28.67 -24.33 -21.35
C ARG A 527 -29.29 -23.65 -20.14
N ASN A 528 -29.22 -22.32 -20.11
CA ASN A 528 -30.34 -21.41 -19.78
C ASN A 528 -29.98 -19.96 -20.09
#